data_AF-A0A428PG95-F1
#
_entry.id   AF-A0A428PG95-F1
#
_cell.length_a   1.000
_cell.length_b   1.000
_cell.length_c   1.000
_cell.angle_alpha   90.00
_cell.angle_beta   90.00
_cell.angle_gamma   90.00
#
_symmetry.space_group_name_H-M   'P 1'
#
loop_
_entity.id
_entity.type
_entity.pdbx_description
1 polymer ?
#
loop_
_entity_poly.entity_id
_entity_poly.type
_entity_poly.pdbx_seq_one_letter_code
_entity_poly.pdbx_strand_id
1 'polypeptide(L)'
;MFASGFGIAAQLPYLKKLMYGYNSRKARTRRVHLVWKLKTLELAAAVKDLLNDALVDDTLDDGYILKISIYVEQIPMGDDISPRATVIKGLPDFDTITREEVEGKHIRRVQEEAKSREDMLILGEFPPKSSHPP
;
A
#
# COMPACT_ATOMS: atom_id res chain seq x y z
N MET A 1 -6.54 -3.57 -9.18
CA MET A 1 -6.87 -2.69 -10.33
C MET A 1 -5.69 -2.70 -11.28
N PHE A 2 -5.94 -2.77 -12.59
CA PHE A 2 -4.89 -2.87 -13.60
C PHE A 2 -5.02 -1.76 -14.63
N ALA A 3 -3.94 -1.03 -14.91
CA ALA A 3 -3.90 0.02 -15.92
C ALA A 3 -2.69 -0.15 -16.85
N SER A 4 -2.78 0.38 -18.07
CA SER A 4 -1.66 0.49 -18.99
C SER A 4 -1.59 1.89 -19.61
N GLY A 5 -0.42 2.52 -19.61
CA GLY A 5 -0.21 3.86 -20.15
C GLY A 5 -1.21 4.86 -19.59
N PHE A 6 -1.81 5.68 -20.48
CA PHE A 6 -2.87 6.63 -20.13
C PHE A 6 -4.19 6.01 -19.68
N GLY A 7 -4.36 4.68 -19.77
CA GLY A 7 -5.55 3.98 -19.26
C GLY A 7 -5.78 4.19 -17.76
N ILE A 8 -4.78 4.69 -17.02
CA ILE A 8 -4.94 5.12 -15.64
C ILE A 8 -5.99 6.23 -15.50
N ALA A 9 -6.10 7.14 -16.48
CA ALA A 9 -6.97 8.31 -16.40
C ALA A 9 -8.44 7.93 -16.20
N ALA A 10 -8.87 6.82 -16.82
CA ALA A 10 -10.23 6.29 -16.66
C ALA A 10 -10.47 5.67 -15.26
N GLN A 11 -9.40 5.24 -14.58
CA GLN A 11 -9.50 4.55 -13.28
C GLN A 11 -9.36 5.49 -12.09
N LEU A 12 -8.71 6.65 -12.26
CA LEU A 12 -8.48 7.61 -11.18
C LEU A 12 -9.77 8.09 -10.48
N PRO A 13 -10.88 8.40 -11.19
CA PRO A 13 -12.12 8.77 -10.52
C PRO A 13 -12.66 7.66 -9.61
N TYR A 14 -12.50 6.40 -10.04
CA TYR A 14 -12.92 5.25 -9.24
C TYR A 14 -11.99 5.04 -8.04
N LEU A 15 -10.69 5.19 -8.23
CA LEU A 15 -9.70 5.14 -7.15
C LEU A 15 -10.00 6.19 -6.08
N LYS A 16 -10.25 7.45 -6.48
CA LYS A 16 -10.67 8.53 -5.57
C LYS A 16 -11.91 8.13 -4.76
N LYS A 17 -12.92 7.56 -5.43
CA LYS A 17 -14.15 7.11 -4.76
C LYS A 17 -13.89 6.00 -3.74
N LEU A 18 -12.99 5.06 -4.03
CA LEU A 18 -12.60 4.01 -3.09
C LEU A 18 -11.89 4.60 -1.86
N MET A 19 -10.96 5.53 -2.06
CA MET A 19 -10.23 6.19 -0.96
C MET A 19 -11.17 7.01 -0.09
N TYR A 20 -12.04 7.81 -0.72
CA TYR A 20 -13.06 8.56 0.00
C TYR A 20 -14.00 7.65 0.81
N GLY A 21 -14.44 6.52 0.23
CA GLY A 21 -15.27 5.54 0.91
C GLY A 21 -14.59 4.93 2.13
N TYR A 22 -13.29 4.64 2.04
CA TYR A 22 -12.48 4.14 3.15
C TYR A 22 -12.33 5.20 4.25
N ASN A 23 -11.89 6.41 3.89
CA ASN A 23 -11.66 7.51 4.83
C ASN A 23 -12.94 7.93 5.57
N SER A 24 -14.08 7.87 4.90
CA SER A 24 -15.39 8.16 5.51
C SER A 24 -15.98 6.98 6.31
N ARG A 25 -15.26 5.85 6.42
CA ARG A 25 -15.71 4.58 7.05
C ARG A 25 -17.01 4.02 6.46
N LYS A 26 -17.34 4.41 5.22
CA LYS A 26 -18.54 3.98 4.49
C LYS A 26 -18.28 2.74 3.64
N ALA A 27 -17.03 2.44 3.33
CA ALA A 27 -16.62 1.28 2.56
C ALA A 27 -15.99 0.20 3.46
N ARG A 28 -16.20 -1.07 3.10
CA ARG A 28 -15.51 -2.23 3.72
C ARG A 28 -14.18 -2.55 3.04
N THR A 29 -13.72 -1.72 2.12
CA THR A 29 -12.49 -1.93 1.37
C THR A 29 -11.30 -1.95 2.33
N ARG A 30 -10.59 -3.07 2.37
CA ARG A 30 -9.44 -3.26 3.27
C ARG A 30 -8.10 -3.09 2.56
N ARG A 31 -8.08 -3.26 1.24
CA ARG A 31 -6.88 -3.20 0.41
C ARG A 31 -7.26 -2.89 -1.05
N VAL A 32 -6.46 -2.04 -1.67
CA VAL A 32 -6.52 -1.66 -3.08
C VAL A 32 -5.10 -1.75 -3.62
N HIS A 33 -4.85 -2.71 -4.51
CA HIS A 33 -3.60 -2.78 -5.24
C HIS A 33 -3.81 -2.23 -6.66
N LEU A 34 -3.15 -1.13 -6.97
CA LEU A 34 -3.08 -0.57 -8.32
C LEU A 34 -1.78 -1.05 -8.97
N VAL A 35 -1.91 -1.83 -10.03
CA VAL A 35 -0.82 -2.29 -10.88
C VAL A 35 -0.87 -1.52 -12.18
N TRP A 36 0.19 -0.80 -12.48
CA TRP A 36 0.23 0.10 -13.63
C TRP A 36 1.40 -0.19 -14.53
N LYS A 37 1.11 -0.57 -15.77
CA LYS A 37 2.10 -0.88 -16.79
C LYS A 37 2.39 0.34 -17.67
N LEU A 38 3.65 0.69 -17.83
CA LEU A 38 4.15 1.81 -18.64
C LEU A 38 5.22 1.33 -19.62
N LYS A 39 5.29 1.98 -20.78
CA LYS A 39 6.37 1.72 -21.75
C LYS A 39 7.67 2.40 -21.33
N THR A 40 7.58 3.67 -20.93
CA THR A 40 8.73 4.52 -20.59
C THR A 40 8.48 5.29 -19.29
N LEU A 41 9.56 5.79 -18.71
CA LEU A 41 9.55 6.58 -17.46
C LEU A 41 9.02 8.02 -17.69
N GLU A 42 9.19 8.57 -18.89
CA GLU A 42 8.63 9.87 -19.27
C GLU A 42 7.11 9.92 -19.11
N LEU A 43 6.44 8.81 -19.46
CA LEU A 43 5.00 8.68 -19.28
C LEU A 43 4.63 8.68 -17.79
N ALA A 44 5.51 8.13 -16.93
CA ALA A 44 5.32 8.13 -15.49
C ALA A 44 5.51 9.52 -14.85
N ALA A 45 6.45 10.31 -15.40
CA ALA A 45 6.67 11.69 -14.98
C ALA A 45 5.48 12.60 -15.35
N ALA A 46 4.96 12.48 -16.58
CA ALA A 46 3.84 13.29 -17.07
C ALA A 46 2.53 13.13 -16.29
N VAL A 47 2.39 12.01 -15.58
CA VAL A 47 1.19 11.60 -14.84
C VAL A 47 1.42 11.58 -13.34
N LYS A 48 2.62 11.95 -12.89
CA LYS A 48 2.98 12.02 -11.47
C LYS A 48 2.09 13.01 -10.74
N ASP A 49 1.91 14.21 -11.29
CA ASP A 49 1.06 15.23 -10.69
C ASP A 49 -0.40 14.78 -10.65
N LEU A 50 -0.88 14.18 -11.74
CA LEU A 50 -2.21 13.58 -11.80
C LEU A 50 -2.40 12.48 -10.74
N LEU A 51 -1.38 11.66 -10.48
CA LEU A 51 -1.41 10.63 -9.45
C LEU A 51 -1.38 11.27 -8.05
N ASN A 52 -0.55 12.27 -7.83
CA ASN A 52 -0.47 12.98 -6.54
C ASN A 52 -1.79 13.70 -6.23
N ASP A 53 -2.38 14.40 -7.20
CA ASP A 53 -3.70 15.03 -7.10
C ASP A 53 -4.82 14.02 -6.88
N ALA A 54 -4.63 12.79 -7.38
CA ALA A 54 -5.58 11.72 -7.14
C ALA A 54 -5.53 11.17 -5.72
N LEU A 55 -4.42 11.38 -5.03
CA LEU A 55 -4.08 10.79 -3.75
C LEU A 55 -3.88 11.84 -2.65
N VAL A 56 -4.19 13.11 -2.92
CA VAL A 56 -4.10 14.19 -1.94
C VAL A 56 -4.98 13.94 -0.72
N ASP A 57 -6.09 13.23 -0.90
CA ASP A 57 -7.03 12.83 0.16
C ASP A 57 -6.60 11.54 0.90
N ASP A 58 -5.54 10.86 0.46
CA ASP A 58 -4.98 9.65 1.09
C ASP A 58 -4.03 10.03 2.24
N THR A 59 -4.53 10.83 3.19
CA THR A 59 -3.76 11.50 4.25
C THR A 59 -4.10 11.05 5.66
N LEU A 60 -4.84 9.95 5.84
CA LEU A 60 -5.27 9.50 7.17
C LEU A 60 -4.54 8.22 7.63
N ASP A 61 -3.76 8.41 8.70
CA ASP A 61 -3.25 7.46 9.70
C ASP A 61 -2.80 6.08 9.20
N ASP A 62 -1.48 5.90 8.97
CA ASP A 62 -0.66 4.66 9.04
C ASP A 62 -1.21 3.33 8.46
N GLY A 63 -2.36 3.38 7.81
CA GLY A 63 -3.23 2.28 7.43
C GLY A 63 -3.47 2.32 5.93
N TYR A 64 -2.41 2.60 5.18
CA TYR A 64 -2.39 2.67 3.71
C TYR A 64 -3.04 1.42 3.11
N ILE A 65 -4.34 1.51 2.80
CA ILE A 65 -5.04 0.45 2.06
C ILE A 65 -4.59 0.42 0.60
N LEU A 66 -4.00 1.50 0.11
CA LEU A 66 -3.55 1.64 -1.26
C LEU A 66 -2.08 1.24 -1.40
N LYS A 67 -1.83 0.29 -2.30
CA LYS A 67 -0.50 -0.05 -2.81
C LYS A 67 -0.45 0.27 -4.30
N ILE A 68 0.60 0.97 -4.75
CA ILE A 68 0.83 1.27 -6.17
C ILE A 68 2.13 0.59 -6.62
N SER A 69 2.01 -0.27 -7.63
CA SER A 69 3.14 -0.94 -8.29
C SER A 69 3.19 -0.50 -9.76
N ILE A 70 4.24 0.20 -10.13
CA ILE A 70 4.44 0.73 -11.49
C ILE A 70 5.46 -0.16 -12.20
N TYR A 71 5.05 -0.80 -13.28
CA TYR A 71 5.88 -1.67 -14.10
C TYR A 71 6.30 -0.93 -15.36
N VAL A 72 7.59 -0.71 -15.56
CA VAL A 72 8.12 -0.01 -16.73
C VAL A 72 8.86 -0.99 -17.64
N GLU A 73 8.42 -1.11 -18.89
CA GLU A 73 9.03 -2.02 -19.88
C GLU A 73 10.48 -1.62 -20.20
N GLN A 74 10.74 -0.32 -20.35
CA GLN A 74 12.04 0.22 -20.74
C GLN A 74 12.53 1.22 -19.68
N ILE A 75 13.47 0.79 -18.84
CA ILE A 75 14.09 1.64 -17.81
C ILE A 75 15.43 2.16 -18.35
N PRO A 76 15.62 3.49 -18.52
CA PRO A 76 16.88 4.11 -18.18
C PRO A 76 16.94 4.22 -16.64
N MET A 77 18.06 3.80 -16.05
CA MET A 77 18.25 3.69 -14.59
C MET A 77 17.68 4.87 -13.78
N GLY A 78 16.95 4.56 -12.70
CA GLY A 78 17.23 5.19 -11.41
C GLY A 78 16.36 6.36 -10.94
N ASP A 79 15.09 6.49 -11.31
CA ASP A 79 14.21 7.51 -10.71
C ASP A 79 13.07 6.91 -9.89
N ASP A 80 13.02 7.29 -8.60
CA ASP A 80 11.87 7.09 -7.73
C ASP A 80 10.75 8.08 -8.11
N ILE A 81 9.69 7.56 -8.72
CA ILE A 81 8.58 8.38 -9.21
C ILE A 81 7.75 8.95 -8.04
N SER A 82 7.67 8.24 -6.91
CA SER A 82 6.96 8.68 -5.69
C SER A 82 7.36 7.83 -4.48
N PRO A 83 7.42 8.38 -3.25
CA PRO A 83 7.66 7.62 -2.03
C PRO A 83 6.61 6.53 -1.74
N ARG A 84 5.45 6.56 -2.42
CA ARG A 84 4.36 5.58 -2.27
C ARG A 84 4.24 4.58 -3.42
N ALA A 85 5.01 4.76 -4.50
CA ALA A 85 4.95 3.93 -5.69
C ALA A 85 6.24 3.11 -5.83
N THR A 86 6.11 1.79 -5.90
CA THR A 86 7.25 0.93 -6.19
C THR A 86 7.41 0.78 -7.70
N VAL A 87 8.54 1.22 -8.25
CA VAL A 87 8.87 1.08 -9.68
C VAL A 87 9.57 -0.25 -9.90
N ILE A 88 9.04 -1.07 -10.79
CA ILE A 88 9.50 -2.43 -11.08
C ILE A 88 9.84 -2.54 -12.57
N LYS A 89 10.98 -3.13 -12.89
CA LYS A 89 11.38 -3.36 -14.29
C LYS A 89 10.60 -4.53 -14.89
N GLY A 90 10.13 -4.34 -16.12
CA GLY A 90 9.57 -5.41 -16.94
C GLY A 90 8.05 -5.44 -16.92
N LEU A 91 7.50 -6.63 -17.16
CA LEU A 91 6.06 -6.84 -17.28
C LEU A 91 5.47 -7.35 -15.97
N PRO A 92 4.30 -6.84 -15.55
CA PRO A 92 3.59 -7.42 -14.42
C PRO A 92 3.11 -8.84 -14.76
N ASP A 93 3.38 -9.78 -13.87
CA ASP A 93 2.72 -11.09 -13.86
C ASP A 93 1.34 -10.93 -13.20
N PHE A 94 0.33 -10.67 -14.02
CA PHE A 94 -1.02 -10.42 -13.53
C PHE A 94 -1.63 -11.64 -12.83
N ASP A 95 -1.28 -12.86 -13.22
CA ASP A 95 -1.83 -14.08 -12.64
C ASP A 95 -1.30 -14.29 -11.22
N THR A 96 0.02 -14.14 -11.05
CA THR A 96 0.65 -14.23 -9.73
C THR A 96 0.14 -13.13 -8.82
N ILE A 97 0.13 -11.87 -9.28
CA ILE A 97 -0.35 -10.74 -8.47
C ILE A 97 -1.81 -10.95 -8.05
N THR A 98 -2.68 -11.34 -8.99
CA THR A 98 -4.11 -11.55 -8.68
C THR A 98 -4.28 -12.66 -7.65
N ARG A 99 -3.55 -13.76 -7.80
CA ARG A 99 -3.59 -14.89 -6.85
C ARG A 99 -3.20 -14.45 -5.44
N GLU A 100 -2.11 -13.72 -5.29
CA GLU A 100 -1.62 -13.27 -3.98
C GLU A 100 -2.59 -12.29 -3.30
N GLU A 101 -3.22 -11.41 -4.07
CA GLU A 101 -4.22 -10.48 -3.55
C GLU A 101 -5.53 -11.21 -3.16
N VAL A 102 -5.95 -12.24 -3.91
CA VAL A 102 -7.11 -13.09 -3.56
C VAL A 102 -6.84 -13.93 -2.31
N GLU A 103 -5.63 -14.47 -2.16
CA GLU A 103 -5.19 -15.18 -0.96
C GLU A 103 -5.10 -14.28 0.28
N GLY A 104 -5.18 -12.95 0.08
CA GLY A 104 -5.11 -11.96 1.14
C GLY A 104 -3.74 -11.91 1.82
N LYS A 105 -2.68 -12.34 1.13
CA LYS A 105 -1.30 -12.38 1.67
C LYS A 105 -0.84 -11.04 2.21
N HIS A 106 -1.33 -9.96 1.60
CA HIS A 106 -0.91 -8.61 1.92
C HIS A 106 -1.97 -7.80 2.71
N ILE A 107 -3.03 -8.46 3.21
CA ILE A 107 -3.99 -7.83 4.13
C ILE A 107 -3.45 -8.03 5.54
N ARG A 108 -3.11 -6.94 6.25
CA ARG A 108 -2.72 -7.02 7.66
C ARG A 108 -3.84 -7.72 8.45
N ARG A 109 -3.53 -8.87 9.04
CA ARG A 109 -4.48 -9.63 9.84
C ARG A 109 -4.42 -9.10 11.27
N VAL A 110 -5.59 -8.81 11.83
CA VAL A 110 -5.79 -8.37 13.23
C VAL A 110 -5.11 -9.29 14.26
N GLN A 111 -4.81 -10.55 13.89
CA GLN A 111 -4.11 -11.51 14.74
C GLN A 111 -2.66 -11.12 15.07
N GLU A 112 -1.95 -10.41 14.19
CA GLU A 112 -0.58 -9.94 14.49
C GLU A 112 -0.59 -8.81 15.54
N GLU A 113 -1.61 -7.95 15.54
CA GLU A 113 -1.80 -6.91 16.56
C GLU A 113 -2.19 -7.50 17.92
N ALA A 114 -2.97 -8.59 17.94
CA ALA A 114 -3.30 -9.30 19.18
C ALA A 114 -2.05 -9.93 19.81
N LYS A 115 -1.20 -10.56 19.01
CA LYS A 115 0.07 -11.16 19.48
C LYS A 115 1.04 -10.09 20.01
N SER A 116 1.16 -8.95 19.32
CA SER A 116 2.00 -7.83 19.78
C SER A 116 1.45 -7.16 21.05
N ARG A 117 0.13 -7.14 21.26
CA ARG A 117 -0.49 -6.66 22.51
C ARG A 117 -0.31 -7.65 23.67
N GLU A 118 -0.35 -8.95 23.40
CA GLU A 118 -0.04 -9.99 24.40
C GLU A 118 1.43 -9.90 24.86
N ASP A 119 2.38 -9.74 23.92
CA ASP A 119 3.81 -9.58 24.26
C ASP A 119 4.08 -8.30 25.07
N MET A 120 3.34 -7.21 24.83
CA MET A 120 3.45 -5.96 25.59
C MET A 120 2.89 -6.07 27.02
N LEU A 121 1.93 -6.97 27.28
CA LEU A 121 1.39 -7.22 28.63
C LEU A 121 2.34 -8.08 29.49
N ILE A 122 3.22 -8.87 28.87
CA ILE A 122 4.18 -9.73 29.58
C ILE A 122 5.38 -8.92 30.11
N LEU A 123 5.68 -7.74 29.54
CA LEU A 123 6.78 -6.86 29.96
C LEU A 123 6.43 -5.96 31.18
N GLY A 124 5.56 -6.45 32.07
CA GLY A 124 5.19 -5.83 33.33
C GLY A 124 5.62 -6.68 34.52
N GLU A 125 6.86 -7.19 34.54
CA GLU A 125 7.38 -7.86 35.74
C GLU A 125 7.64 -6.82 36.85
N PHE A 126 6.97 -7.05 37.97
CA PHE A 126 7.08 -6.29 39.22
C PHE A 126 8.53 -6.28 39.75
N PRO A 127 8.99 -5.17 40.38
CA PRO A 127 10.33 -5.14 40.96
C PRO A 127 10.46 -6.15 42.12
N PRO A 128 11.64 -6.79 42.27
CA PRO A 128 11.84 -7.82 43.29
C PRO A 128 11.77 -7.21 44.70
N LYS A 129 10.95 -7.83 45.57
CA LYS A 129 10.91 -7.50 47.00
C LYS A 129 12.28 -7.76 47.62
N SER A 130 12.86 -6.72 48.23
CA SER A 130 14.07 -6.81 49.03
C SER A 130 13.84 -7.70 50.26
N SER A 131 14.52 -8.84 50.33
CA SER A 131 14.63 -9.66 51.54
C SER A 131 15.85 -9.21 52.35
N HIS A 132 15.64 -8.66 53.54
CA HIS A 132 16.67 -8.56 54.58
C HIS A 132 16.72 -9.85 55.40
N PRO A 133 17.92 -10.38 55.74
CA PRO A 133 18.08 -11.38 56.78
C PRO A 133 18.95 -10.83 57.95
N PRO A 134 19.07 -11.61 59.06
CA PRO A 134 18.61 -11.27 60.41
C PRO A 134 19.57 -10.40 61.24
#